data_AF-A0A7S0WNE7-F1
#
_entry.id   AF-A0A7S0WNE7-F1
#
_cell.length_a   1.000
_cell.length_b   1.000
_cell.length_c   1.000
_cell.angle_alpha   90.00
_cell.angle_beta   90.00
_cell.angle_gamma   90.00
#
_symmetry.space_group_name_H-M   'P 1'
#
loop_
_entity.id
_entity.type
_entity.pdbx_description
1 polymer ?
#
loop_
_entity_poly.entity_id
_entity_poly.type
_entity_poly.pdbx_seq_one_letter_code
_entity_poly.pdbx_strand_id
1 'polypeptide(L)'
;YQRKGYGKLLIAFAYELSRREGRIGTPERPLSDLGQVSFRSYWTRVLLESLRNVKGDVSIREISEQTMIMGRDIVDTLQGLGLIKYWKGTHLIHADPKIVAEHYAKYANTKVVEVDPASLHWQPLLTATTKKRQ
;
A
#
# COMPACT_ATOMS: atom_id res chain seq x y z
N TYR A 1 15.46 -17.16 -9.48
CA TYR A 1 14.36 -17.12 -8.48
C TYR A 1 13.28 -16.07 -8.76
N GLN A 2 13.33 -15.35 -9.90
CA GLN A 2 12.29 -14.39 -10.28
C GLN A 2 10.95 -15.09 -10.56
N ARG A 3 9.83 -14.35 -10.49
CA ARG A 3 8.45 -14.82 -10.74
C ARG A 3 7.93 -15.92 -9.79
N LYS A 4 8.65 -16.21 -8.70
CA LYS A 4 8.22 -17.17 -7.65
C LYS A 4 7.47 -16.52 -6.47
N GLY A 5 7.13 -15.24 -6.56
CA GLY A 5 6.41 -14.51 -5.49
C GLY A 5 7.31 -13.85 -4.43
N TYR A 6 8.59 -14.20 -4.35
CA TYR A 6 9.52 -13.65 -3.34
C TYR A 6 9.65 -12.13 -3.37
N GLY A 7 9.57 -11.48 -4.55
CA GLY A 7 9.59 -10.02 -4.62
C GLY A 7 8.42 -9.37 -3.87
N LYS A 8 7.22 -9.93 -4.02
CA LYS A 8 6.03 -9.46 -3.29
C LYS A 8 6.13 -9.74 -1.80
N LEU A 9 6.72 -10.87 -1.42
CA LEU A 9 6.98 -11.21 -0.02
C LEU A 9 7.91 -10.18 0.64
N LEU A 10 9.02 -9.83 -0.02
CA LEU A 10 9.96 -8.83 0.50
C LEU A 10 9.30 -7.44 0.63
N ILE A 11 8.45 -7.06 -0.33
CA ILE A 11 7.69 -5.81 -0.24
C ILE A 11 6.72 -5.86 0.95
N ALA A 12 5.96 -6.94 1.10
CA ALA A 12 5.04 -7.13 2.23
C ALA A 12 5.77 -7.05 3.58
N PHE A 13 6.94 -7.69 3.67
CA PHE A 13 7.79 -7.65 4.86
C PHE A 13 8.26 -6.24 5.20
N ALA A 14 8.72 -5.47 4.19
CA ALA A 14 9.12 -4.09 4.39
C ALA A 14 7.98 -3.22 4.95
N TYR A 15 6.76 -3.38 4.43
CA TYR A 15 5.59 -2.65 4.93
C TYR A 15 5.14 -3.10 6.32
N GLU A 16 5.38 -4.36 6.69
CA GLU A 16 5.11 -4.83 8.05
C GLU A 16 6.09 -4.21 9.08
N LEU A 17 7.35 -4.02 8.69
CA LEU A 17 8.29 -3.23 9.49
C LEU A 17 7.84 -1.77 9.62
N SER A 18 7.45 -1.14 8.51
CA SER A 18 6.90 0.22 8.51
C SER A 18 5.67 0.36 9.43
N ARG A 19 4.80 -0.65 9.46
CA ARG A 19 3.65 -0.71 10.37
C ARG A 19 4.06 -0.74 11.83
N ARG A 20 5.08 -1.53 12.18
CA ARG A 20 5.63 -1.57 13.55
C ARG A 20 6.36 -0.30 13.95
N GLU A 21 6.97 0.38 13.00
CA GLU A 21 7.59 1.70 13.22
C GLU A 21 6.56 2.84 13.29
N GLY A 22 5.32 2.62 12.85
CA GLY A 22 4.32 3.67 12.69
C GLY A 22 4.71 4.71 11.65
N ARG A 23 5.47 4.31 10.61
CA ARG A 23 6.00 5.21 9.59
C ARG A 23 5.44 4.88 8.21
N ILE A 24 4.94 5.91 7.53
CA ILE A 24 4.52 5.81 6.14
C ILE A 24 5.76 5.69 5.25
N GLY A 25 5.77 4.66 4.40
CA GLY A 25 6.91 4.27 3.58
C GLY A 25 6.62 4.30 2.08
N THR A 26 7.71 4.42 1.32
CA THR A 26 7.73 4.40 -0.14
C THR A 26 9.09 3.83 -0.57
N PRO A 27 9.18 3.09 -1.70
CA PRO A 27 10.45 2.62 -2.19
C PRO A 27 11.38 3.76 -2.60
N GLU A 28 12.68 3.51 -2.51
CA GLU A 28 13.71 4.37 -3.09
C GLU A 28 13.57 4.38 -4.63
N ARG A 29 13.83 5.55 -5.22
CA ARG A 29 13.69 5.78 -6.67
C ARG A 29 15.08 6.10 -7.26
N PRO A 30 15.38 5.68 -8.50
CA PRO A 30 14.49 5.02 -9.45
C PRO A 30 14.27 3.53 -9.18
N LEU A 31 13.04 3.06 -9.38
CA LEU A 31 12.71 1.63 -9.36
C LEU A 31 13.05 0.99 -10.70
N SER A 32 13.55 -0.26 -10.67
CA SER A 32 13.65 -1.11 -11.86
C SER A 32 12.27 -1.45 -12.43
N ASP A 33 12.18 -1.77 -13.72
CA ASP A 33 10.90 -2.12 -14.38
C ASP A 33 10.16 -3.25 -13.65
N LEU A 34 10.89 -4.29 -13.24
CA LEU A 34 10.32 -5.40 -12.47
C LEU A 34 9.91 -4.97 -11.06
N GLY A 35 10.66 -4.05 -10.46
CA GLY A 35 10.30 -3.41 -9.19
C GLY A 35 8.98 -2.65 -9.28
N GLN A 36 8.82 -1.80 -10.30
CA GLN A 36 7.59 -1.03 -10.52
C GLN A 36 6.37 -1.93 -10.65
N VAL A 37 6.46 -3.00 -11.45
CA VAL A 37 5.37 -3.98 -11.60
C VAL A 37 5.07 -4.68 -10.27
N SER A 38 6.09 -5.04 -9.49
CA SER A 38 5.93 -5.72 -8.21
C SER A 38 5.28 -4.83 -7.14
N PHE A 39 5.73 -3.58 -7.00
CA PHE A 39 5.16 -2.59 -6.09
C PHE A 39 3.72 -2.25 -6.47
N ARG A 40 3.45 -1.96 -7.75
CA ARG A 40 2.10 -1.65 -8.22
C ARG A 40 1.15 -2.82 -7.98
N SER A 41 1.59 -4.06 -8.23
CA SER A 41 0.78 -5.24 -7.96
C SER A 41 0.51 -5.43 -6.46
N TYR A 42 1.48 -5.14 -5.59
CA TYR A 42 1.31 -5.20 -4.14
C TYR A 42 0.33 -4.11 -3.65
N TRP A 43 0.56 -2.85 -4.03
CA TRP A 43 -0.29 -1.72 -3.64
C TRP A 43 -1.73 -1.92 -4.11
N THR A 44 -1.96 -2.30 -5.36
CA THR A 44 -3.31 -2.56 -5.86
C THR A 44 -4.05 -3.56 -4.97
N ARG A 45 -3.41 -4.65 -4.56
CA ARG A 45 -4.05 -5.64 -3.68
C ARG A 45 -4.40 -5.04 -2.31
N VAL A 46 -3.43 -4.40 -1.66
CA VAL A 46 -3.62 -3.83 -0.31
C VAL A 46 -4.69 -2.74 -0.32
N LEU A 47 -4.70 -1.90 -1.34
CA LEU A 47 -5.68 -0.83 -1.50
C LEU A 47 -7.08 -1.38 -1.79
N LEU A 48 -7.21 -2.38 -2.66
CA LEU A 48 -8.51 -3.01 -2.92
C LEU A 48 -9.08 -3.70 -1.68
N GLU A 49 -8.23 -4.39 -0.89
CA GLU A 49 -8.67 -4.97 0.39
C GLU A 49 -9.12 -3.89 1.38
N SER A 50 -8.38 -2.79 1.46
CA SER A 50 -8.73 -1.66 2.35
C SER A 50 -10.03 -0.98 1.94
N LEU A 51 -10.29 -0.87 0.64
CA LEU A 51 -11.50 -0.24 0.08
C LEU A 51 -12.71 -1.17 0.04
N ARG A 52 -12.53 -2.49 0.21
CA ARG A 52 -13.60 -3.48 0.09
C ARG A 52 -14.79 -3.23 1.02
N ASN A 53 -14.51 -2.80 2.25
CA ASN A 53 -15.52 -2.60 3.29
C ASN A 53 -15.87 -1.12 3.51
N VAL A 54 -15.24 -0.22 2.75
CA VAL A 54 -15.51 1.22 2.82
C VAL A 54 -16.83 1.51 2.13
N LYS A 55 -17.69 2.28 2.80
CA LYS A 55 -18.94 2.80 2.22
C LYS A 55 -18.83 4.31 2.12
N GLY A 56 -18.76 4.82 0.89
CA GLY A 56 -18.66 6.26 0.62
C GLY A 56 -17.24 6.73 0.32
N ASP A 57 -17.03 8.03 0.47
CA ASP A 57 -15.77 8.68 0.12
C ASP A 57 -14.77 8.58 1.27
N VAL A 58 -13.51 8.26 0.94
CA VAL A 58 -12.42 8.16 1.92
C VAL A 58 -11.27 9.07 1.54
N SER A 59 -10.61 9.63 2.56
CA SER A 59 -9.45 10.48 2.35
C SER A 59 -8.19 9.63 2.08
N ILE A 60 -7.30 10.15 1.23
CA ILE A 60 -5.99 9.49 0.99
C ILE A 60 -5.20 9.33 2.29
N ARG A 61 -5.34 10.29 3.21
CA ARG A 61 -4.65 10.25 4.51
C ARG A 61 -5.07 9.04 5.32
N GLU A 62 -6.37 8.77 5.42
CA GLU A 62 -6.88 7.59 6.13
C GLU A 62 -6.35 6.28 5.53
N ILE A 63 -6.36 6.14 4.21
CA ILE A 63 -5.79 4.95 3.55
C ILE A 63 -4.29 4.86 3.77
N SER A 64 -3.57 5.98 3.74
CA SER A 64 -2.13 6.03 4.00
C SER A 64 -1.80 5.58 5.42
N GLU A 65 -2.57 6.02 6.41
CA GLU A 65 -2.41 5.62 7.82
C GLU A 65 -2.81 4.17 8.07
N GLN A 66 -3.74 3.60 7.30
CA GLN A 66 -4.10 2.18 7.43
C GLN A 66 -3.08 1.25 6.77
N THR A 67 -2.56 1.65 5.60
CA THR A 67 -1.74 0.80 4.74
C THR A 67 -0.24 1.06 4.87
N MET A 68 0.16 2.15 5.52
CA MET A 68 1.53 2.69 5.55
C MET A 68 2.09 3.07 4.17
N ILE A 69 1.25 3.09 3.13
CA ILE A 69 1.66 3.48 1.77
C ILE A 69 1.61 5.00 1.66
N MET A 70 2.62 5.59 1.02
CA MET A 70 2.65 7.04 0.79
C MET A 70 1.51 7.49 -0.11
N GLY A 71 0.86 8.62 0.23
CA GLY A 71 -0.30 9.14 -0.50
C GLY A 71 -0.11 9.30 -2.01
N ARG A 72 1.08 9.69 -2.47
CA ARG A 72 1.40 9.75 -3.92
C ARG A 72 1.28 8.39 -4.61
N ASP A 73 1.78 7.34 -3.96
CA ASP A 73 1.80 5.98 -4.52
C ASP A 73 0.36 5.40 -4.52
N ILE A 74 -0.47 5.82 -3.54
CA ILE A 74 -1.91 5.55 -3.51
C ILE A 74 -2.60 6.21 -4.71
N VAL A 75 -2.36 7.51 -4.94
CA VAL A 75 -2.94 8.25 -6.08
C VAL A 75 -2.56 7.59 -7.40
N ASP A 76 -1.27 7.35 -7.61
CA ASP A 76 -0.76 6.74 -8.85
C ASP A 76 -1.38 5.36 -9.10
N THR A 77 -1.56 4.57 -8.04
CA THR A 77 -2.15 3.23 -8.14
C THR A 77 -3.64 3.28 -8.42
N LEU A 78 -4.41 4.06 -7.66
CA LEU A 78 -5.87 4.16 -7.80
C LEU A 78 -6.29 4.88 -9.08
N GLN A 79 -5.49 5.83 -9.57
CA GLN A 79 -5.70 6.49 -10.85
C GLN A 79 -5.65 5.48 -12.00
N GLY A 80 -4.72 4.52 -11.94
CA GLY A 80 -4.66 3.43 -12.92
C GLY A 80 -5.83 2.44 -12.86
N LEU A 81 -6.61 2.46 -11.77
CA LEU A 81 -7.80 1.61 -11.59
C LEU A 81 -9.11 2.39 -11.83
N GLY A 82 -9.04 3.69 -12.12
CA GLY A 82 -10.23 4.54 -12.24
C GLY A 82 -11.00 4.72 -10.92
N LEU A 83 -10.37 4.45 -9.77
CA LEU A 83 -10.97 4.50 -8.43
C LEU A 83 -10.76 5.84 -7.71
N ILE A 84 -10.17 6.82 -8.38
CA ILE A 84 -9.94 8.15 -7.85
C ILE A 84 -10.59 9.20 -8.74
N LYS A 85 -11.22 10.20 -8.12
CA LYS A 85 -11.74 11.38 -8.83
C LYS A 85 -11.03 12.61 -8.28
N TYR A 86 -10.67 13.50 -9.19
CA TYR A 86 -10.16 14.81 -8.82
C TYR A 86 -11.33 15.77 -8.68
N TRP A 87 -11.50 16.37 -7.49
CA TRP A 87 -12.59 17.31 -7.23
C TRP A 87 -12.07 18.57 -6.55
N LYS A 88 -12.27 19.74 -7.19
CA LYS A 88 -11.93 21.07 -6.65
C LYS A 88 -10.51 21.18 -6.07
N GLY A 89 -9.50 20.62 -6.73
CA GLY A 89 -8.12 20.69 -6.23
C GLY A 89 -7.75 19.61 -5.22
N THR A 90 -8.70 18.76 -4.83
CA THR A 90 -8.50 17.68 -3.85
C THR A 90 -8.70 16.33 -4.51
N HIS A 91 -7.82 15.37 -4.20
CA HIS A 91 -8.00 14.00 -4.60
C HIS A 91 -8.98 13.32 -3.65
N LEU A 92 -10.12 12.86 -4.19
CA LEU A 92 -11.15 12.17 -3.43
C LEU A 92 -11.24 10.74 -3.96
N ILE A 93 -11.05 9.75 -3.07
CA ILE A 93 -11.17 8.35 -3.45
C ILE A 93 -12.66 8.02 -3.47
N HIS A 94 -13.18 7.79 -4.67
CA HIS A 94 -14.56 7.38 -4.86
C HIS A 94 -14.57 5.88 -5.19
N ALA A 95 -14.58 5.07 -4.14
CA ALA A 95 -14.57 3.63 -4.23
C ALA A 95 -15.99 3.11 -4.48
N ASP A 96 -16.45 3.12 -5.74
CA ASP A 96 -17.71 2.44 -6.09
C ASP A 96 -17.57 0.94 -5.75
N PRO A 97 -18.40 0.39 -4.83
CA PRO A 97 -18.28 -0.99 -4.39
C PRO A 97 -18.31 -2.00 -5.53
N LYS A 98 -19.02 -1.71 -6.64
CA LYS A 98 -19.08 -2.58 -7.81
C LYS A 98 -17.74 -2.64 -8.54
N ILE A 99 -17.11 -1.49 -8.75
CA ILE A 99 -15.82 -1.38 -9.45
C ILE A 99 -14.72 -2.01 -8.58
N VAL A 100 -14.73 -1.75 -7.27
CA VAL A 100 -13.82 -2.38 -6.31
C VAL A 100 -13.97 -3.90 -6.33
N ALA A 101 -15.21 -4.42 -6.28
CA ALA A 101 -15.47 -5.86 -6.32
C ALA A 101 -15.01 -6.51 -7.63
N GLU A 102 -15.21 -5.85 -8.78
CA GLU A 102 -14.76 -6.36 -10.08
C GLU A 102 -13.23 -6.46 -10.14
N HIS A 103 -12.52 -5.42 -9.70
CA HIS A 103 -11.07 -5.47 -9.61
C HIS A 103 -10.62 -6.51 -8.59
N TYR A 104 -11.24 -6.55 -7.41
CA TYR A 104 -10.89 -7.50 -6.36
C TYR A 104 -11.00 -8.95 -6.84
N ALA A 105 -12.06 -9.32 -7.57
CA ALA A 105 -12.23 -10.66 -8.12
C ALA A 105 -11.06 -11.07 -9.05
N LYS A 106 -10.49 -10.13 -9.81
CA LYS A 106 -9.31 -10.37 -10.66
C LYS A 106 -8.05 -10.65 -9.84
N TYR A 107 -7.91 -10.02 -8.68
CA TYR A 107 -6.74 -10.18 -7.81
C TYR A 107 -6.88 -11.31 -6.77
N ALA A 108 -8.11 -11.68 -6.39
CA ALA A 108 -8.39 -12.68 -5.37
C ALA A 108 -7.81 -14.07 -5.70
N ASN A 109 -7.76 -14.44 -6.99
CA ASN A 109 -7.23 -15.73 -7.44
C ASN A 109 -5.71 -15.77 -7.57
N THR A 110 -5.00 -14.69 -7.24
CA THR A 110 -3.54 -14.67 -7.31
C THR A 110 -2.96 -15.34 -6.08
N LYS A 111 -2.15 -16.39 -6.25
CA LYS A 111 -1.35 -16.96 -5.14
C LYS A 111 -0.42 -15.87 -4.58
N VAL A 112 -0.64 -15.49 -3.32
CA VAL A 112 0.19 -14.54 -2.59
C VAL A 112 0.96 -15.30 -1.51
N VAL A 113 2.25 -14.99 -1.39
CA VAL A 113 3.02 -15.36 -0.20
C VAL A 113 2.89 -14.20 0.76
N GLU A 114 2.13 -14.41 1.84
CA GLU A 114 1.87 -13.40 2.86
C GLU A 114 2.90 -13.49 3.99
N VAL A 115 3.14 -12.35 4.65
CA VAL A 115 3.94 -12.30 5.87
C VAL A 115 2.97 -12.47 7.03
N ASP A 116 3.20 -13.49 7.86
CA ASP A 116 2.50 -13.64 9.11
C ASP A 116 3.08 -12.66 10.15
N PRO A 117 2.29 -11.68 10.64
CA PRO A 117 2.75 -10.73 11.64
C PRO A 117 3.17 -11.41 12.96
N ALA A 118 2.56 -12.54 13.33
CA ALA A 118 2.87 -13.25 14.57
C ALA A 118 4.25 -13.92 14.53
N SER A 119 4.70 -14.32 13.33
CA SER A 119 6.01 -14.92 13.12
C SER A 119 7.17 -13.91 13.06
N LEU A 120 6.86 -12.60 12.98
CA LEU A 120 7.88 -11.55 12.94
C LEU A 120 8.32 -11.17 14.36
N HIS A 121 9.49 -11.65 14.77
CA HIS A 121 10.14 -11.27 16.03
C HIS A 121 11.14 -10.13 15.79
N TRP A 122 10.62 -8.91 15.73
CA TRP A 122 11.43 -7.71 15.50
C TRP A 122 10.80 -6.50 16.19
N GLN A 123 11.63 -5.61 16.73
CA GLN A 123 11.21 -4.34 17.32
C GLN A 123 12.07 -3.20 16.76
N PRO A 124 11.49 -2.00 16.59
CA PRO A 124 12.27 -0.85 16.14
C PRO A 124 13.32 -0.48 17.16
N LEU A 125 14.51 -0.12 16.67
CA LEU A 125 15.53 0.46 17.52
C LEU A 125 15.04 1.82 18.00
N LEU A 126 15.12 2.06 19.31
CA LEU A 126 14.90 3.37 19.89
C LEU A 126 16.02 4.30 19.40
N THR A 127 15.85 4.90 18.23
CA THR A 127 16.73 5.96 17.78
C THR A 127 16.49 7.14 18.72
N ALA A 128 17.51 7.51 19.51
CA ALA A 128 17.47 8.67 20.39
C ALA A 128 16.89 9.86 19.61
N THR A 129 15.78 10.40 20.10
CA THR A 129 15.17 11.62 19.56
C THR A 129 16.24 12.69 19.44
N THR A 130 16.66 13.00 18.22
CA THR A 130 17.40 14.22 17.93
C THR A 130 16.45 15.37 18.26
N LYS A 131 16.55 15.91 19.49
CA LYS A 131 15.93 17.18 19.85
C LYS A 131 16.38 18.18 18.79
N LYS A 132 15.45 18.64 17.95
CA LYS A 132 15.67 19.84 17.14
C LYS A 132 16.03 20.95 18.13
N ARG A 133 17.30 21.37 18.12
CA ARG A 133 17.73 22.63 18.74
C ARG A 133 16.90 23.73 18.07
N GLN A 134 16.08 24.41 18.86
CA GLN A 134 15.54 25.73 18.52
C GLN A 134 16.70 26.73 18.38
#